data_AF-A0A918RW28-F1
#
_entry.id   AF-A0A918RW28-F1
#
_cell.length_a   1.000
_cell.length_b   1.000
_cell.length_c   1.000
_cell.angle_alpha   90.00
_cell.angle_beta   90.00
_cell.angle_gamma   90.00
#
_symmetry.space_group_name_H-M   'P 1'
#
loop_
_entity.id
_entity.type
_entity.pdbx_description
1 polymer ?
#
loop_
_entity_poly.entity_id
_entity_poly.type
_entity_poly.pdbx_seq_one_letter_code
_entity_poly.pdbx_strand_id
1 'polypeptide(L)'
;MQWLSSNTELLNLAANWGMLFIWVAYLHLFLQSYRRQTRSKILINRGASGGLDARCLISNMSSDAIYVESIIATLEAGDRRWSASVTARELSDDSARPNDPRELTFQGPLGAGDYLDAGAYGELLDRALDKDRGQSAETLRRLESPVTAQIDVFADYASEDLMIGARRRFNLVEHEGVWQLRPQRMQTQQIRSKSERARIADQLAAD
;
A
#
# COMPACT_ATOMS: atom_id res chain seq x y z
N MET A 1 22.51 -38.28 -53.19
CA MET A 1 21.20 -37.62 -52.96
C MET A 1 20.20 -38.47 -52.17
N GLN A 2 20.36 -39.79 -52.08
CA GLN A 2 19.38 -40.71 -51.45
C GLN A 2 19.39 -40.76 -49.90
N TRP A 3 20.44 -40.24 -49.26
CA TRP A 3 20.54 -40.17 -47.79
C TRP A 3 19.66 -39.07 -47.17
N LEU A 4 19.48 -37.96 -47.91
CA LEU A 4 18.60 -36.87 -47.49
C LEU A 4 17.13 -37.33 -47.50
N SER A 5 16.70 -38.10 -48.51
CA SER A 5 15.32 -38.56 -48.64
C SER A 5 14.93 -39.69 -47.70
N SER A 6 15.89 -40.41 -47.13
CA SER A 6 15.65 -41.50 -46.17
C SER A 6 15.65 -41.00 -44.71
N ASN A 7 16.17 -39.80 -44.46
CA ASN A 7 16.23 -39.19 -43.12
C ASN A 7 15.44 -37.86 -43.04
N THR A 8 14.74 -37.46 -44.10
CA THR A 8 13.89 -36.26 -44.14
C THR A 8 12.86 -36.23 -43.03
N GLU A 9 12.33 -37.40 -42.64
CA GLU A 9 11.35 -37.52 -41.56
C GLU A 9 11.96 -37.21 -40.18
N LEU A 10 13.18 -37.72 -39.91
CA LEU A 10 13.95 -37.40 -38.70
C LEU A 10 14.38 -35.93 -38.66
N LEU A 11 14.78 -35.36 -39.80
CA LEU A 11 15.13 -33.95 -39.91
C LEU A 11 13.92 -33.05 -39.66
N ASN A 12 12.75 -33.40 -40.19
CA ASN A 12 11.52 -32.64 -39.98
C ASN A 12 11.03 -32.77 -38.53
N LEU A 13 11.10 -33.96 -37.93
CA LEU A 13 10.83 -34.18 -36.50
C LEU A 13 11.75 -33.30 -35.63
N ALA A 14 13.06 -33.30 -35.91
CA ALA A 14 14.03 -32.48 -35.19
C ALA A 14 13.78 -30.98 -35.38
N ALA A 15 13.43 -30.54 -36.59
CA ALA A 15 13.06 -29.15 -36.87
C ALA A 15 11.79 -28.73 -36.11
N ASN A 16 10.77 -29.58 -36.05
CA ASN A 16 9.54 -29.33 -35.29
C ASN A 16 9.80 -29.26 -33.78
N TRP A 17 10.63 -30.15 -33.24
CA TRP A 17 11.05 -30.06 -31.84
C TRP A 17 11.89 -28.82 -31.54
N GLY A 18 12.80 -28.44 -32.44
CA GLY A 18 13.57 -27.20 -32.34
C GLY A 18 12.66 -25.97 -32.34
N MET A 19 11.68 -25.95 -33.24
CA MET A 19 10.66 -24.90 -33.30
C MET A 19 9.84 -24.84 -32.00
N LEU A 20 9.37 -25.99 -31.50
CA LEU A 20 8.64 -26.06 -30.23
C LEU A 20 9.48 -25.55 -29.06
N PHE A 21 10.77 -25.89 -29.02
CA PHE A 21 11.69 -25.41 -27.99
C PHE A 21 11.85 -23.89 -28.01
N ILE A 22 11.98 -23.29 -29.20
CA ILE A 22 12.02 -21.83 -29.35
C ILE A 22 10.72 -21.20 -28.82
N TRP A 23 9.56 -21.78 -29.14
CA TRP A 23 8.27 -21.30 -28.61
C TRP A 23 8.18 -21.40 -27.08
N VAL A 24 8.64 -22.50 -26.49
CA VAL A 24 8.67 -22.67 -25.02
C VAL A 24 9.62 -21.65 -24.37
N ALA A 25 10.80 -21.44 -24.94
CA ALA A 25 11.74 -20.44 -24.46
C ALA A 25 11.15 -19.02 -24.55
N TYR A 26 10.50 -18.69 -25.68
CA TYR A 26 9.82 -17.41 -25.85
C TYR A 26 8.68 -17.23 -24.85
N LEU A 27 7.84 -18.25 -24.67
CA LEU A 27 6.75 -18.23 -23.68
C LEU A 27 7.30 -18.05 -22.26
N HIS A 28 8.41 -18.71 -21.92
CA HIS A 28 9.05 -18.58 -20.62
C HIS A 28 9.53 -17.14 -20.37
N LEU A 29 10.24 -16.55 -21.34
CA LEU A 29 10.70 -15.16 -21.27
C LEU A 29 9.53 -14.18 -21.17
N PHE A 30 8.48 -14.40 -21.95
CA PHE A 30 7.26 -13.59 -21.92
C PHE A 30 6.59 -13.64 -20.55
N LEU A 31 6.38 -14.84 -20.00
CA LEU A 31 5.77 -15.01 -18.68
C LEU A 31 6.62 -14.37 -17.57
N GLN A 32 7.95 -14.49 -17.63
CA GLN A 32 8.84 -13.87 -16.66
C GLN A 32 8.79 -12.33 -16.72
N SER A 33 8.80 -11.79 -17.95
CA SER A 33 8.70 -10.34 -18.18
C SER A 33 7.35 -9.80 -17.69
N TYR A 34 6.26 -10.46 -18.08
CA TYR A 34 4.89 -10.09 -17.70
C TYR A 34 4.72 -10.08 -16.17
N ARG A 35 5.13 -11.16 -15.48
CA ARG A 35 5.02 -11.26 -14.01
C ARG A 35 5.91 -10.26 -13.25
N ARG A 36 6.93 -9.68 -13.88
CA ARG A 36 7.78 -8.65 -13.29
C ARG A 36 7.18 -7.26 -13.46
N GLN A 37 6.48 -7.01 -14.57
CA GLN A 37 5.89 -5.71 -14.89
C GLN A 37 4.56 -5.46 -14.15
N THR A 38 3.78 -6.51 -13.84
CA THR A 38 2.43 -6.35 -13.26
C THR A 38 2.37 -6.31 -11.73
N ARG A 39 3.50 -6.09 -11.04
CA ARG A 39 3.48 -6.06 -9.57
C ARG A 39 3.07 -4.70 -9.07
N SER A 40 1.82 -4.59 -8.63
CA SER A 40 1.37 -3.48 -7.82
C SER A 40 2.20 -3.35 -6.53
N LYS A 41 2.59 -2.12 -6.22
CA LYS A 41 3.40 -1.79 -5.05
C LYS A 41 3.05 -0.40 -4.56
N ILE A 42 2.60 -0.32 -3.31
CA ILE A 42 2.36 0.95 -2.63
C ILE A 42 3.45 1.14 -1.57
N LEU A 43 4.05 2.34 -1.53
CA LEU A 43 5.00 2.72 -0.48
C LEU A 43 4.35 3.71 0.48
N ILE A 44 4.54 3.49 1.77
CA ILE A 44 4.14 4.43 2.81
C ILE A 44 5.42 4.90 3.50
N ASN A 45 5.79 6.13 3.22
CA ASN A 45 7.00 6.78 3.70
C ASN A 45 6.66 7.93 4.63
N ARG A 46 7.65 8.32 5.45
CA ARG A 46 7.59 9.58 6.20
C ARG A 46 8.45 10.63 5.52
N GLY A 47 7.94 11.85 5.41
CA GLY A 47 8.67 13.01 4.92
C GLY A 47 9.33 13.81 6.04
N ALA A 48 10.54 14.29 5.77
CA ALA A 48 11.31 15.34 6.48
C ALA A 48 11.68 15.12 7.97
N SER A 49 10.73 14.81 8.86
CA SER A 49 10.98 14.74 10.31
C SER A 49 10.86 13.31 10.86
N GLY A 50 11.45 13.09 12.04
CA GLY A 50 11.42 11.79 12.74
C GLY A 50 10.22 11.61 13.67
N GLY A 51 9.51 12.69 13.98
CA GLY A 51 8.43 12.75 14.97
C GLY A 51 7.03 12.59 14.38
N LEU A 52 6.02 12.87 15.20
CA LEU A 52 4.61 12.84 14.79
C LEU A 52 4.22 13.95 13.80
N ASP A 53 5.04 14.99 13.69
CA ASP A 53 4.94 16.05 12.68
C ASP A 53 5.33 15.58 11.27
N ALA A 54 5.89 14.37 11.13
CA ALA A 54 6.33 13.84 9.85
C ALA A 54 5.13 13.64 8.92
N ARG A 55 5.33 13.98 7.63
CA ARG A 55 4.30 13.82 6.61
C ARG A 55 4.18 12.36 6.17
N CYS A 56 2.98 11.80 6.15
CA CYS A 56 2.72 10.46 5.65
C CYS A 56 2.54 10.51 4.13
N LEU A 57 3.56 10.07 3.40
CA LEU A 57 3.56 10.05 1.94
C LEU A 57 3.23 8.64 1.44
N ILE A 58 2.16 8.53 0.65
CA ILE A 58 1.70 7.29 0.02
C ILE A 58 2.07 7.37 -1.46
N SER A 59 2.96 6.50 -1.93
CA SER A 59 3.44 6.53 -3.31
C SER A 59 3.03 5.28 -4.08
N ASN A 60 2.53 5.46 -5.30
CA ASN A 60 2.26 4.37 -6.22
C ASN A 60 3.53 4.00 -6.99
N MET A 61 4.09 2.82 -6.70
CA MET A 61 5.25 2.25 -7.38
C MET A 61 4.85 1.09 -8.31
N SER A 62 3.56 1.01 -8.66
CA SER A 62 3.02 0.09 -9.65
C SER A 62 3.31 0.64 -11.07
N SER A 63 3.16 -0.20 -12.08
CA SER A 63 3.30 0.19 -13.49
C SER A 63 2.08 0.97 -14.01
N ASP A 64 0.90 0.68 -13.47
CA ASP A 64 -0.35 1.41 -13.78
C ASP A 64 -0.83 2.28 -12.61
N ALA A 65 -1.82 3.13 -12.91
CA ALA A 65 -2.55 3.89 -11.91
C ALA A 65 -3.30 2.97 -10.93
N ILE A 66 -3.37 3.41 -9.68
CA ILE A 66 -4.19 2.80 -8.64
C ILE A 66 -5.28 3.78 -8.24
N TYR A 67 -6.42 3.30 -7.74
CA TYR A 67 -7.42 4.15 -7.12
C TYR A 67 -7.37 3.96 -5.62
N VAL A 68 -6.89 4.96 -4.87
CA VAL A 68 -6.86 4.87 -3.40
C VAL A 68 -8.28 4.91 -2.87
N GLU A 69 -8.71 3.81 -2.25
CA GLU A 69 -10.06 3.64 -1.74
C GLU A 69 -10.13 4.02 -0.26
N SER A 70 -9.12 3.64 0.52
CA SER A 70 -9.12 3.93 1.96
C SER A 70 -7.72 3.98 2.56
N ILE A 71 -7.59 4.80 3.58
CA ILE A 71 -6.43 4.88 4.46
C ILE A 71 -6.94 4.65 5.88
N ILE A 72 -6.38 3.66 6.56
CA ILE A 72 -6.74 3.33 7.94
C ILE A 72 -5.53 3.61 8.82
N ALA A 73 -5.74 4.45 9.83
CA ALA A 73 -4.79 4.63 10.92
C ALA A 73 -5.20 3.75 12.09
N THR A 74 -4.24 3.01 12.64
CA THR A 74 -4.43 2.18 13.83
C THR A 74 -3.35 2.50 14.84
N LEU A 75 -3.76 2.67 16.10
CA LEU A 75 -2.88 2.84 17.24
C LEU A 75 -3.10 1.68 18.22
N GLU A 76 -2.03 1.02 18.64
CA GLU A 76 -2.05 -0.09 19.58
C GLU A 76 -1.18 0.28 20.79
N ALA A 77 -1.72 0.14 22.01
CA ALA A 77 -0.99 0.33 23.25
C ALA A 77 -1.42 -0.74 24.26
N GLY A 78 -0.51 -1.67 24.57
CA GLY A 78 -0.84 -2.87 25.36
C GLY A 78 -1.99 -3.67 24.71
N ASP A 79 -3.07 -3.88 25.47
CA ASP A 79 -4.27 -4.60 25.00
C ASP A 79 -5.30 -3.69 24.30
N ARG A 80 -5.06 -2.38 24.25
CA ARG A 80 -5.96 -1.42 23.62
C ARG A 80 -5.58 -1.17 22.18
N ARG A 81 -6.59 -1.11 21.32
CA ARG A 81 -6.44 -0.84 19.90
C ARG A 81 -7.51 0.14 19.45
N TRP A 82 -7.07 1.23 18.84
CA TRP A 82 -7.91 2.24 18.21
C TRP A 82 -7.67 2.23 16.72
N SER A 83 -8.72 2.34 15.93
CA SER A 83 -8.62 2.31 14.47
C SER A 83 -9.69 3.21 13.87
N ALA A 84 -9.32 4.01 12.87
CA ALA A 84 -10.27 4.79 12.10
C ALA A 84 -9.84 4.89 10.64
N SER A 85 -10.83 4.93 9.75
CA SER A 85 -10.64 5.45 8.40
C SER A 85 -10.29 6.93 8.47
N VAL A 86 -9.10 7.27 7.97
CA VAL A 86 -8.58 8.64 7.88
C VAL A 86 -8.58 9.16 6.45
N THR A 87 -9.45 8.56 5.62
CA THR A 87 -9.54 8.83 4.18
C THR A 87 -10.20 10.17 3.88
N ALA A 88 -11.04 10.70 4.78
CA ALA A 88 -11.55 12.05 4.67
C ALA A 88 -10.47 13.07 5.09
N ARG A 89 -10.36 14.18 4.35
CA ARG A 89 -9.47 15.28 4.69
C ARG A 89 -10.20 16.24 5.63
N GLU A 90 -9.61 16.56 6.78
CA GLU A 90 -10.12 17.66 7.59
C GLU A 90 -9.80 18.99 6.91
N LEU A 91 -10.83 19.79 6.73
CA LEU A 91 -10.69 21.21 6.48
C LEU A 91 -10.40 21.87 7.83
N SER A 92 -9.32 22.65 7.90
CA SER A 92 -9.15 23.56 9.03
C SER A 92 -10.32 24.56 9.02
N ASP A 93 -10.86 24.94 10.19
CA ASP A 93 -11.98 25.89 10.30
C ASP A 93 -11.72 27.23 9.60
N ASP A 94 -10.45 27.60 9.40
CA ASP A 94 -10.00 28.82 8.72
C ASP A 94 -9.76 28.65 7.21
N SER A 95 -9.94 27.44 6.67
CA SER A 95 -9.82 27.18 5.24
C SER A 95 -11.15 27.39 4.54
N ALA A 96 -11.16 28.20 3.48
CA ALA A 96 -12.33 28.33 2.62
C ALA A 96 -12.74 26.93 2.12
N ARG A 97 -14.00 26.55 2.32
CA ARG A 97 -14.52 25.26 1.85
C ARG A 97 -14.13 25.09 0.39
N PRO A 98 -13.35 24.06 0.04
CA PRO A 98 -12.88 23.92 -1.32
C PRO A 98 -14.05 23.66 -2.26
N ASN A 99 -13.98 24.26 -3.44
CA ASN A 99 -15.04 24.18 -4.45
C ASN A 99 -15.10 22.79 -5.11
N ASP A 100 -14.02 22.01 -5.05
CA ASP A 100 -13.96 20.65 -5.59
C ASP A 100 -14.12 19.61 -4.45
N PRO A 101 -15.17 18.76 -4.48
CA PRO A 101 -15.34 17.66 -3.54
C PRO A 101 -14.14 16.70 -3.45
N ARG A 102 -13.29 16.63 -4.49
CA ARG A 102 -12.07 15.82 -4.50
C ARG A 102 -11.01 16.33 -3.53
N GLU A 103 -11.05 17.61 -3.15
CA GLU A 103 -10.11 18.18 -2.19
C GLU A 103 -10.46 17.82 -0.73
N LEU A 104 -11.66 17.27 -0.51
CA LEU A 104 -12.19 16.85 0.80
C LEU A 104 -11.81 15.41 1.16
N THR A 105 -11.17 14.66 0.25
CA THR A 105 -10.88 13.24 0.44
C THR A 105 -9.50 12.89 -0.08
N PHE A 106 -8.88 11.91 0.55
CA PHE A 106 -7.68 11.24 0.07
C PHE A 106 -8.02 10.11 -0.92
N GLN A 107 -9.29 9.91 -1.24
CA GLN A 107 -9.72 8.98 -2.28
C GLN A 107 -9.47 9.55 -3.67
N GLY A 108 -8.98 8.71 -4.56
CA GLY A 108 -8.82 9.09 -5.96
C GLY A 108 -7.76 8.30 -6.70
N PRO A 109 -7.65 8.55 -8.02
CA PRO A 109 -6.62 7.94 -8.84
C PRO A 109 -5.24 8.50 -8.47
N LEU A 110 -4.27 7.60 -8.33
CA LEU A 110 -2.86 7.90 -8.11
C LEU A 110 -2.04 7.27 -9.24
N GLY A 111 -1.45 8.13 -10.08
CA GLY A 111 -0.66 7.73 -11.24
C GLY A 111 0.58 6.92 -10.88
N ALA A 112 1.15 6.20 -11.85
CA ALA A 112 2.37 5.45 -11.65
C ALA A 112 3.55 6.41 -11.35
N GLY A 113 4.23 6.21 -10.23
CA GLY A 113 5.32 7.07 -9.76
C GLY A 113 4.86 8.28 -8.92
N ASP A 114 3.56 8.58 -8.89
CA ASP A 114 3.03 9.70 -8.12
C ASP A 114 2.92 9.38 -6.62
N TYR A 115 2.72 10.42 -5.82
CA TYR A 115 2.46 10.31 -4.40
C TYR A 115 1.32 11.19 -3.93
N LEU A 116 0.66 10.72 -2.88
CA LEU A 116 -0.36 11.41 -2.11
C LEU A 116 0.22 11.77 -0.74
N ASP A 117 0.06 13.02 -0.32
CA ASP A 117 0.39 13.46 1.04
C ASP A 117 -0.86 13.37 1.91
N ALA A 118 -0.86 12.40 2.83
CA ALA A 118 -1.97 12.12 3.73
C ALA A 118 -2.00 13.03 4.97
N GLY A 119 -1.03 13.93 5.15
CA GLY A 119 -0.95 14.80 6.33
C GLY A 119 0.10 14.34 7.35
N ALA A 120 0.11 14.97 8.53
CA ALA A 120 1.04 14.60 9.59
C ALA A 120 0.61 13.29 10.27
N TYR A 121 1.56 12.43 10.64
CA TYR A 121 1.24 11.18 11.36
C TYR A 121 0.47 11.42 12.66
N GLY A 122 0.76 12.50 13.38
CA GLY A 122 0.04 12.89 14.60
C GLY A 122 -1.45 13.07 14.33
N GLU A 123 -1.82 13.85 13.32
CA GLU A 123 -3.22 14.08 12.94
C GLU A 123 -3.94 12.78 12.56
N LEU A 124 -3.26 11.90 11.82
CA LEU A 124 -3.82 10.60 11.43
C LEU A 124 -4.07 9.70 12.65
N LEU A 125 -3.17 9.71 13.63
CA LEU A 125 -3.30 8.90 14.85
C LEU A 125 -4.30 9.49 15.83
N ASP A 126 -4.39 10.82 15.92
CA ASP A 126 -5.39 11.51 16.73
C ASP A 126 -6.80 11.19 16.23
N ARG A 127 -7.04 11.15 14.91
CA ARG A 127 -8.32 10.69 14.34
C ARG A 127 -8.68 9.26 14.72
N ALA A 128 -7.68 8.38 14.81
CA ALA A 128 -7.91 7.01 15.26
C ALA A 128 -8.38 6.96 16.72
N LEU A 129 -7.89 7.87 17.57
CA LEU A 129 -8.28 8.00 18.98
C LEU A 129 -9.64 8.69 19.14
N ASP A 130 -9.94 9.72 18.36
CA ASP A 130 -11.15 10.53 18.50
C ASP A 130 -12.43 9.77 18.14
N LYS A 131 -12.36 8.84 17.18
CA LYS A 131 -13.50 7.97 16.82
C LYS A 131 -14.01 7.15 18.01
N ASP A 132 -13.17 6.91 19.02
CA ASP A 132 -13.48 6.09 20.19
C ASP A 132 -13.66 6.88 21.50
N ARG A 133 -14.11 8.15 21.42
CA ARG A 133 -14.55 9.08 22.50
C ARG A 133 -13.62 10.27 22.74
N GLY A 134 -13.61 11.28 21.84
CA GLY A 134 -13.19 12.66 22.14
C GLY A 134 -11.86 12.79 22.88
N GLN A 135 -10.90 11.93 22.54
CA GLN A 135 -9.65 11.72 23.24
C GLN A 135 -8.53 12.31 22.38
N SER A 136 -8.18 13.56 22.68
CA SER A 136 -7.20 14.37 21.93
C SER A 136 -5.76 13.86 22.08
N ALA A 137 -4.81 14.53 21.41
CA ALA A 137 -3.35 14.33 21.48
C ALA A 137 -2.75 14.22 22.91
N GLU A 138 -3.45 14.67 23.95
CA GLU A 138 -3.07 14.41 25.34
C GLU A 138 -3.13 12.91 25.70
N THR A 139 -4.05 12.16 25.07
CA THR A 139 -4.22 10.73 25.25
C THR A 139 -2.98 9.97 24.78
N LEU A 140 -2.41 10.33 23.61
CA LEU A 140 -1.15 9.77 23.12
C LEU A 140 -0.03 9.86 24.17
N ARG A 141 0.05 10.97 24.90
CA ARG A 141 1.05 11.19 25.97
C ARG A 141 0.77 10.36 27.23
N ARG A 142 -0.46 9.88 27.43
CA ARG A 142 -0.86 9.08 28.60
C ARG A 142 -0.88 7.57 28.30
N LEU A 143 -0.59 7.16 27.06
CA LEU A 143 -0.53 5.74 26.70
C LEU A 143 0.70 5.08 27.31
N GLU A 144 0.48 3.94 27.95
CA GLU A 144 1.57 3.11 28.45
C GLU A 144 2.34 2.48 27.27
N SER A 145 3.66 2.53 27.34
CA SER A 145 4.54 1.86 26.37
C SER A 145 4.47 0.34 26.54
N PRO A 146 4.57 -0.45 25.45
CA PRO A 146 4.89 -0.04 24.08
C PRO A 146 3.68 0.44 23.29
N VAL A 147 3.87 1.53 22.53
CA VAL A 147 2.87 2.09 21.60
C VAL A 147 3.29 1.81 20.16
N THR A 148 2.39 1.26 19.36
CA THR A 148 2.59 0.96 17.93
C THR A 148 1.58 1.74 17.10
N ALA A 149 2.08 2.47 16.10
CA ALA A 149 1.27 3.07 15.05
C ALA A 149 1.33 2.23 13.78
N GLN A 150 0.20 2.09 13.12
CA GLN A 150 0.07 1.40 11.84
C GLN A 150 -0.73 2.26 10.88
N ILE A 151 -0.22 2.40 9.66
CA ILE A 151 -0.97 2.94 8.52
C ILE A 151 -1.18 1.80 7.52
N ASP A 152 -2.43 1.53 7.21
CA ASP A 152 -2.85 0.63 6.15
C ASP A 152 -3.47 1.45 5.01
N VAL A 153 -3.09 1.16 3.78
CA VAL A 153 -3.63 1.80 2.56
C VAL A 153 -4.20 0.73 1.67
N PHE A 154 -5.42 0.95 1.18
CA PHE A 154 -6.10 0.07 0.23
C PHE A 154 -6.43 0.85 -1.02
N ALA A 155 -6.24 0.17 -2.15
CA ALA A 155 -6.49 0.73 -3.45
C ALA A 155 -6.93 -0.35 -4.43
N ASP A 156 -7.65 0.06 -5.46
CA ASP A 156 -7.94 -0.78 -6.61
C ASP A 156 -6.87 -0.60 -7.66
N TYR A 157 -6.43 -1.70 -8.26
CA TYR A 157 -5.47 -1.64 -9.36
C TYR A 157 -6.22 -1.49 -10.68
N ALA A 158 -6.02 -0.40 -11.42
CA ALA A 158 -6.89 -0.12 -12.57
C ALA A 158 -6.90 -1.22 -13.66
N SER A 159 -5.83 -2.01 -13.76
CA SER A 159 -5.69 -3.08 -14.77
C SER A 159 -6.13 -4.47 -14.30
N GLU A 160 -6.49 -4.67 -13.01
CA GLU A 160 -7.01 -5.94 -12.49
C GLU A 160 -8.11 -5.68 -11.45
N ASP A 161 -9.20 -6.45 -11.45
CA ASP A 161 -10.28 -6.37 -10.45
C ASP A 161 -9.84 -6.93 -9.08
N LEU A 162 -8.79 -6.33 -8.54
CA LEU A 162 -8.00 -6.82 -7.44
C LEU A 162 -7.67 -5.68 -6.49
N MET A 163 -8.30 -5.71 -5.32
CA MET A 163 -7.91 -4.83 -4.21
C MET A 163 -6.46 -5.13 -3.81
N ILE A 164 -5.63 -4.09 -3.84
CA ILE A 164 -4.24 -4.10 -3.39
C ILE A 164 -4.15 -3.35 -2.06
N GLY A 165 -3.22 -3.77 -1.21
CA GLY A 165 -3.02 -3.12 0.08
C GLY A 165 -1.56 -3.02 0.46
N ALA A 166 -1.26 -2.04 1.29
CA ALA A 166 0.05 -1.86 1.89
C ALA A 166 -0.07 -1.47 3.35
N ARG A 167 0.90 -1.92 4.15
CA ARG A 167 0.97 -1.74 5.58
C ARG A 167 2.33 -1.19 6.00
N ARG A 168 2.32 -0.20 6.86
CA ARG A 168 3.51 0.35 7.51
C ARG A 168 3.28 0.44 9.01
N ARG A 169 4.22 -0.12 9.77
CA ARG A 169 4.19 -0.10 11.24
C ARG A 169 5.39 0.64 11.81
N PHE A 170 5.12 1.41 12.86
CA PHE A 170 6.08 2.21 13.59
C PHE A 170 5.90 1.97 15.09
N ASN A 171 7.01 1.81 15.80
CA ASN A 171 7.04 1.95 17.25
C ASN A 171 7.12 3.43 17.58
N LEU A 172 6.25 3.90 18.47
CA LEU A 172 6.37 5.23 19.04
C LEU A 172 7.33 5.12 20.23
N VAL A 173 8.43 5.86 20.17
CA VAL A 173 9.43 5.92 21.23
C VAL A 173 9.55 7.35 21.69
N GLU A 174 9.33 7.59 22.98
CA GLU A 174 9.53 8.91 23.57
C GLU A 174 11.03 9.16 23.78
N HIS A 175 11.52 10.30 23.30
CA HIS A 175 12.89 10.77 23.52
C HIS A 175 12.85 12.26 23.85
N GLU A 176 13.36 12.65 25.02
CA GLU A 176 13.38 14.05 25.47
C GLU A 176 11.98 14.73 25.47
N GLY A 177 10.93 13.98 25.81
CA GLY A 177 9.55 14.48 25.83
C GLY A 177 8.89 14.62 24.46
N VAL A 178 9.53 14.10 23.40
CA VAL A 178 9.01 14.10 22.04
C VAL A 178 8.86 12.68 21.52
N TRP A 179 7.67 12.36 20.99
CA TRP A 179 7.41 11.09 20.34
C TRP A 179 8.10 10.99 18.98
N GLN A 180 8.93 9.95 18.82
CA GLN A 180 9.58 9.60 17.57
C GLN A 180 8.96 8.35 16.95
N LEU A 181 8.68 8.41 15.66
CA LEU A 181 8.27 7.24 14.88
C LEU A 181 9.52 6.40 14.56
N ARG A 182 9.52 5.12 14.93
CA ARG A 182 10.61 4.20 14.59
C ARG A 182 10.04 3.05 13.76
N PRO A 183 10.34 2.98 12.45
CA PRO A 183 9.74 1.96 11.60
C PRO A 183 10.18 0.57 12.06
N GLN A 184 9.22 -0.36 12.23
CA GLN A 184 9.51 -1.74 12.64
C GLN A 184 10.27 -2.53 11.57
N ARG A 185 10.11 -2.13 10.31
CA ARG A 185 10.76 -2.73 9.14
C ARG A 185 11.33 -1.64 8.26
N MET A 186 12.32 -1.93 7.43
CA MET A 186 12.79 -0.96 6.43
C MET A 186 11.78 -0.79 5.30
N GLN A 187 11.07 -1.85 4.90
CA GLN A 187 10.16 -1.83 3.76
C GLN A 187 8.68 -1.79 4.19
N THR A 188 7.85 -1.17 3.34
CA THR A 188 6.39 -1.25 3.41
C THR A 188 5.93 -2.66 3.06
N GLN A 189 5.17 -3.30 3.95
CA GLN A 189 4.63 -4.63 3.73
C GLN A 189 3.48 -4.55 2.72
N GLN A 190 3.50 -5.39 1.69
CA GLN A 190 2.43 -5.47 0.70
C GLN A 190 1.42 -6.54 1.12
N ILE A 191 0.14 -6.19 1.19
CA ILE A 191 -0.96 -7.08 1.52
C ILE A 191 -1.40 -7.78 0.23
N ARG A 192 -1.01 -9.05 0.11
CA ARG A 192 -1.22 -9.87 -1.11
C ARG A 192 -2.07 -11.12 -0.87
N SER A 193 -2.27 -11.51 0.39
CA SER A 193 -3.05 -12.70 0.72
C SER A 193 -4.54 -12.43 0.51
N LYS A 194 -5.26 -13.38 -0.12
CA LYS A 194 -6.72 -13.31 -0.26
C LYS A 194 -7.44 -13.25 1.08
N SER A 195 -6.96 -14.00 2.08
CA SER A 195 -7.57 -13.99 3.42
C SER A 195 -7.34 -12.68 4.17
N GLU A 196 -6.16 -12.07 3.99
CA GLU A 196 -5.86 -10.78 4.59
C GLU A 196 -6.68 -9.67 3.93
N ARG A 197 -6.86 -9.73 2.61
CA ARG A 197 -7.77 -8.83 1.87
C ARG A 197 -9.22 -8.96 2.32
N ALA A 198 -9.74 -10.19 2.44
CA ALA A 198 -11.11 -10.43 2.88
C ALA A 198 -11.37 -9.88 4.29
N ARG A 199 -10.47 -10.17 5.24
CA ARG A 199 -10.59 -9.66 6.62
C ARG A 199 -10.63 -8.13 6.68
N ILE A 200 -9.95 -7.46 5.75
CA ILE A 200 -9.88 -6.00 5.73
C ILE A 200 -11.05 -5.40 4.94
N ALA A 201 -11.50 -6.04 3.87
CA ALA A 201 -12.76 -5.68 3.21
C ALA A 201 -13.93 -5.72 4.22
N ASP A 202 -13.98 -6.72 5.09
CA ASP A 202 -14.96 -6.80 6.17
C ASP A 202 -14.83 -5.65 7.18
N GLN A 203 -13.59 -5.19 7.46
CA GLN A 203 -13.35 -4.03 8.35
C GLN A 203 -13.78 -2.71 7.72
N LEU A 204 -13.58 -2.54 6.40
CA LEU A 204 -14.01 -1.37 5.65
C LEU A 204 -15.53 -1.32 5.50
N ALA A 205 -16.20 -2.47 5.37
CA ALA A 205 -17.65 -2.55 5.29
C ALA A 205 -18.38 -2.31 6.63
N ALA A 206 -17.66 -2.41 7.75
CA ALA A 206 -18.20 -2.23 9.09
C ALA A 206 -18.07 -0.79 9.63
N ASP A 207 -17.37 0.08 8.89
CA ASP A 207 -17.05 1.48 9.24
C ASP A 207 -18.04 2.48 8.63
#